data_AF-E6NA76-F1
#
_entry.id   AF-E6NA76-F1
#
_cell.length_a   1.000
_cell.length_b   1.000
_cell.length_c   1.000
_cell.angle_alpha   90.00
_cell.angle_beta   90.00
_cell.angle_gamma   90.00
#
_symmetry.space_group_name_H-M   'P 1'
#
loop_
_entity.id
_entity.type
_entity.pdbx_description
1 polymer ?
#
loop_
_entity_poly.entity_id
_entity_poly.type
_entity_poly.pdbx_seq_one_letter_code
_entity_poly.pdbx_strand_id
1 'polypeptide(L)'
;MQTVLKACELLSDELLLKMYREMVLARLFDSAMVKLQRAGKVAAYTSSEGQEAVSVAAVNAASPLDWIFPTYRETGAFIARGVPLETLIARQLGRVGDPLKGHEVLLFGDKRYRIVTGPGPVAAHIPVAVGFGYAARRKGED
;
A
#
# COMPACT_ATOMS: atom_id res chain seq x y z
N MET A 1 19.78 -14.31 -13.91
CA MET A 1 20.38 -14.65 -12.61
C MET A 1 21.44 -13.64 -12.18
N GLN A 2 22.41 -13.27 -13.04
CA GLN A 2 23.46 -12.29 -12.73
C GLN A 2 22.97 -10.89 -12.34
N THR A 3 21.89 -10.39 -12.96
CA THR A 3 21.31 -9.08 -12.62
C THR A 3 20.68 -9.04 -11.22
N VAL A 4 20.10 -10.15 -10.77
CA VAL A 4 19.51 -10.28 -9.43
C VAL A 4 20.59 -10.28 -8.37
N LEU A 5 21.69 -11.01 -8.60
CA LEU A 5 22.84 -11.04 -7.69
C LEU A 5 23.50 -9.65 -7.55
N LYS A 6 23.61 -8.91 -8.65
CA LYS A 6 24.16 -7.54 -8.64
C LYS A 6 23.28 -6.52 -7.91
N ALA A 7 21.96 -6.72 -7.88
CA ALA A 7 21.04 -5.90 -7.10
C ALA A 7 21.13 -6.21 -5.60
N CYS A 8 21.35 -7.48 -5.23
CA CYS A 8 21.61 -7.85 -3.84
C CYS A 8 22.89 -7.22 -3.28
N GLU A 9 23.90 -6.95 -4.12
CA GLU A 9 25.14 -6.25 -3.71
C GLU A 9 24.91 -4.77 -3.36
N LEU A 10 23.78 -4.17 -3.79
CA LEU A 10 23.45 -2.75 -3.56
C LEU A 10 22.52 -2.52 -2.36
N LEU A 11 21.96 -3.58 -1.77
CA LEU A 11 20.98 -3.49 -0.69
C LEU A 11 21.50 -4.24 0.53
N SER A 12 21.26 -3.71 1.73
CA SER A 12 21.64 -4.41 2.95
C SER A 12 20.78 -5.65 3.18
N ASP A 13 21.38 -6.69 3.77
CA ASP A 13 20.65 -7.90 4.19
C ASP A 13 19.46 -7.56 5.09
N GLU A 14 19.60 -6.54 5.95
CA GLU A 14 18.52 -6.06 6.82
C GLU A 14 17.33 -5.54 6.00
N LEU A 15 17.58 -4.73 4.97
CA LEU A 15 16.53 -4.20 4.09
C LEU A 15 15.87 -5.32 3.28
N LEU A 16 16.65 -6.26 2.76
CA LEU A 16 16.14 -7.43 2.05
C LEU A 16 15.22 -8.27 2.96
N LEU A 17 15.66 -8.55 4.19
CA LEU A 17 14.86 -9.28 5.17
C LEU A 17 13.60 -8.51 5.60
N LYS A 18 13.68 -7.18 5.73
CA LYS A 18 12.52 -6.32 6.01
C LYS A 18 11.48 -6.43 4.89
N MET A 19 11.87 -6.18 3.64
CA MET A 19 10.98 -6.27 2.49
C MET A 19 10.41 -7.68 2.32
N TYR A 20 11.21 -8.73 2.58
CA TYR A 20 10.71 -10.10 2.55
C TYR A 20 9.59 -10.34 3.57
N ARG A 21 9.77 -9.88 4.82
CA ARG A 21 8.72 -9.98 5.85
C ARG A 21 7.47 -9.21 5.46
N GLU A 22 7.62 -8.02 4.88
CA GLU A 22 6.50 -7.20 4.40
C GLU A 22 5.74 -7.89 3.26
N MET A 23 6.44 -8.50 2.30
CA MET A 23 5.82 -9.27 1.22
C MET A 23 5.07 -10.50 1.73
N VAL A 24 5.67 -11.25 2.67
CA VAL A 24 5.02 -12.40 3.30
C VAL A 24 3.77 -11.95 4.06
N LEU A 25 3.85 -10.85 4.80
CA LEU A 25 2.71 -10.32 5.54
C LEU A 25 1.59 -9.85 4.60
N ALA A 26 1.93 -9.19 3.49
CA ALA A 26 0.98 -8.79 2.46
C ALA A 26 0.27 -10.01 1.87
N ARG A 27 1.00 -11.07 1.54
CA ARG A 27 0.44 -12.34 1.04
C ARG A 27 -0.52 -13.00 2.04
N LEU A 28 -0.15 -13.03 3.32
CA LEU A 28 -0.98 -13.62 4.37
C LEU A 28 -2.26 -12.83 4.58
N PHE A 29 -2.15 -11.51 4.65
CA PHE A 29 -3.31 -10.61 4.74
C PHE A 29 -4.25 -10.82 3.55
N ASP A 30 -3.70 -10.83 2.34
CA ASP A 30 -4.44 -11.00 1.10
C ASP A 30 -5.24 -12.31 1.08
N SER A 31 -4.57 -13.41 1.39
CA SER A 31 -5.17 -14.74 1.46
C SER A 31 -6.30 -14.80 2.49
N ALA A 32 -6.16 -14.11 3.63
CA ALA A 32 -7.19 -14.03 4.65
C ALA A 32 -8.40 -13.20 4.19
N MET A 33 -8.16 -12.04 3.57
CA MET A 33 -9.25 -11.18 3.07
C MET A 33 -10.03 -11.84 1.93
N VAL A 34 -9.37 -12.56 1.01
CA VAL A 34 -10.05 -13.35 -0.02
C VAL A 34 -10.97 -14.40 0.61
N LYS A 35 -10.51 -15.12 1.65
CA LYS A 35 -11.35 -16.10 2.37
C LYS A 35 -12.55 -15.43 3.05
N LEU A 36 -12.34 -14.29 3.69
CA LEU A 36 -13.41 -13.54 4.36
C LEU A 36 -14.43 -12.96 3.36
N GLN A 37 -13.96 -12.49 2.21
CA GLN A 37 -14.81 -12.00 1.13
C GLN A 37 -15.69 -13.14 0.58
N ARG A 38 -15.11 -14.31 0.32
CA ARG A 38 -15.87 -15.50 -0.11
C ARG A 38 -16.86 -16.00 0.94
N ALA A 39 -16.58 -15.76 2.22
CA ALA A 39 -17.50 -16.05 3.33
C ALA A 39 -18.54 -14.95 3.58
N GLY A 40 -18.60 -13.89 2.74
CA GLY A 40 -19.53 -12.77 2.90
C GLY A 40 -19.24 -11.85 4.08
N LYS A 41 -18.06 -11.94 4.69
CA LYS A 41 -17.66 -11.12 5.87
C LYS A 41 -16.97 -9.81 5.49
N VAL A 42 -16.39 -9.74 4.30
CA VAL A 42 -15.82 -8.53 3.69
C VAL A 42 -16.63 -8.26 2.42
N ALA A 43 -17.11 -7.02 2.27
CA ALA A 43 -18.04 -6.68 1.18
C ALA A 43 -17.38 -6.82 -0.20
N ALA A 44 -16.17 -6.29 -0.36
CA ALA A 44 -15.37 -6.47 -1.57
C ALA A 44 -13.88 -6.44 -1.21
N TYR A 45 -13.10 -7.23 -1.93
CA TYR A 45 -11.64 -7.27 -1.76
C TYR A 45 -10.99 -7.59 -3.10
N THR A 46 -9.91 -6.90 -3.41
CA THR A 46 -9.16 -7.14 -4.65
C THR A 46 -7.77 -7.66 -4.31
N SER A 47 -7.53 -8.92 -4.68
CA SER A 47 -6.28 -9.60 -4.35
C SER A 47 -5.06 -8.97 -5.04
N SER A 48 -3.94 -8.85 -4.35
CA SER A 48 -2.65 -8.45 -4.92
C SER A 48 -1.66 -9.62 -5.04
N GLU A 49 -2.17 -10.86 -5.08
CA GLU A 49 -1.37 -12.07 -5.23
C GLU A 49 -0.43 -11.96 -6.44
N GLY A 50 0.87 -12.12 -6.19
CA GLY A 50 1.94 -12.08 -7.19
C GLY A 50 2.47 -10.67 -7.49
N GLN A 51 1.93 -9.64 -6.83
CA GLN A 51 2.34 -8.23 -6.99
C GLN A 51 2.90 -7.62 -5.71
N GLU A 52 3.20 -8.44 -4.69
CA GLU A 52 3.65 -7.98 -3.38
C GLU A 52 4.93 -7.15 -3.49
N ALA A 53 5.90 -7.68 -4.23
CA ALA A 53 7.21 -7.06 -4.40
C ALA A 53 7.13 -5.65 -5.01
N VAL A 54 6.19 -5.41 -5.93
CA VAL A 54 6.06 -4.13 -6.63
C VAL A 54 5.76 -3.01 -5.64
N SER A 55 4.72 -3.19 -4.83
CA SER A 55 4.27 -2.19 -3.88
C SER A 55 5.21 -2.04 -2.68
N VAL A 56 5.77 -3.16 -2.18
CA VAL A 56 6.72 -3.15 -1.07
C VAL A 56 8.03 -2.47 -1.45
N ALA A 57 8.62 -2.82 -2.60
CA ALA A 57 9.87 -2.22 -3.04
C ALA A 57 9.70 -0.73 -3.36
N ALA A 58 8.59 -0.34 -4.01
CA ALA A 58 8.32 1.06 -4.32
C ALA A 58 8.27 1.94 -3.05
N VAL A 59 7.62 1.46 -1.98
CA VAL A 59 7.57 2.20 -0.71
C VAL A 59 8.91 2.24 0.00
N ASN A 60 9.68 1.14 0.00
CA ASN A 60 10.99 1.11 0.64
C ASN A 60 12.05 1.94 -0.12
N ALA A 61 11.86 2.16 -1.42
CA ALA A 61 12.71 3.05 -2.22
C ALA A 61 12.33 4.54 -2.08
N ALA A 62 11.09 4.84 -1.69
CA ALA A 62 10.60 6.20 -1.50
C ALA A 62 11.02 6.79 -0.15
N SER A 63 11.05 8.12 -0.07
CA SER A 63 11.25 8.81 1.20
C SER A 63 10.06 8.51 2.14
N PRO A 64 10.31 8.43 3.47
CA PRO A 64 9.25 8.43 4.47
C PRO A 64 8.31 9.64 4.37
N LEU A 65 8.76 10.73 3.77
CA LEU A 65 8.00 11.97 3.58
C LEU A 65 7.21 12.01 2.26
N ASP A 66 7.45 11.08 1.34
CA ASP A 66 6.73 11.04 0.08
C ASP A 66 5.27 10.62 0.28
N TRP A 67 4.39 11.30 -0.46
CA TRP A 67 3.00 10.89 -0.56
C TRP A 67 2.82 9.79 -1.58
N ILE A 68 2.05 8.77 -1.24
CA ILE A 68 1.71 7.70 -2.17
C ILE A 68 0.25 7.79 -2.63
N PHE A 69 0.05 7.47 -3.91
CA PHE A 69 -1.24 7.53 -4.60
C PHE A 69 -1.61 6.12 -5.08
N PRO A 70 -2.09 5.26 -4.17
CA PRO A 70 -2.36 3.86 -4.45
C PRO A 70 -3.63 3.67 -5.30
N THR A 71 -3.81 2.44 -5.78
CA THR A 71 -5.06 1.91 -6.32
C THR A 71 -5.70 0.98 -5.28
N TYR A 72 -6.33 -0.12 -5.73
CA TYR A 72 -6.99 -1.13 -4.91
C TYR A 72 -6.17 -2.42 -4.76
N ARG A 73 -4.91 -2.48 -5.21
CA ARG A 73 -4.03 -3.68 -5.13
C ARG A 73 -2.73 -3.45 -4.35
N GLU A 74 -2.58 -2.33 -3.65
CA GLU A 74 -1.33 -1.93 -3.02
C GLU A 74 -1.31 -2.20 -1.51
N THR A 75 -1.92 -3.31 -1.05
CA THR A 75 -1.87 -3.72 0.37
C THR A 75 -0.43 -3.80 0.90
N GLY A 76 0.52 -4.26 0.06
CA GLY A 76 1.94 -4.30 0.42
C GLY A 76 2.54 -2.91 0.67
N ALA A 77 2.08 -1.87 -0.04
CA ALA A 77 2.52 -0.49 0.22
C ALA A 77 2.03 0.00 1.59
N PHE A 78 0.80 -0.34 1.99
CA PHE A 78 0.26 0.09 3.28
C PHE A 78 1.01 -0.58 4.44
N ILE A 79 1.34 -1.87 4.29
CA ILE A 79 2.16 -2.61 5.25
C ILE A 79 3.57 -2.01 5.32
N ALA A 80 4.21 -1.74 4.18
CA ALA A 80 5.54 -1.16 4.12
C ALA A 80 5.60 0.28 4.67
N ARG A 81 4.49 1.04 4.60
CA ARG A 81 4.33 2.35 5.27
C ARG A 81 4.11 2.24 6.78
N GLY A 82 4.03 1.04 7.33
CA GLY A 82 3.86 0.80 8.77
C GLY A 82 2.43 1.01 9.27
N VAL A 83 1.43 0.88 8.39
CA VAL A 83 0.03 0.93 8.82
C VAL A 83 -0.26 -0.32 9.68
N PRO A 84 -0.79 -0.16 10.91
CA PRO A 84 -1.13 -1.31 11.75
C PRO A 84 -2.13 -2.23 11.08
N LEU A 85 -1.91 -3.54 11.20
CA LEU A 85 -2.80 -4.54 10.61
C LEU A 85 -4.22 -4.41 11.15
N GLU A 86 -4.39 -4.10 12.44
CA GLU A 86 -5.73 -3.89 13.00
C GLU A 86 -6.48 -2.74 12.30
N THR A 87 -5.76 -1.71 11.83
CA THR A 87 -6.36 -0.60 11.08
C THR A 87 -6.81 -1.06 9.69
N LEU A 88 -5.97 -1.83 8.99
CA LEU A 88 -6.32 -2.39 7.69
C LEU A 88 -7.49 -3.38 7.78
N ILE A 89 -7.51 -4.23 8.82
CA ILE A 89 -8.62 -5.16 9.09
C ILE A 89 -9.90 -4.40 9.44
N ALA A 90 -9.81 -3.39 10.32
CA ALA A 90 -10.96 -2.56 10.68
C ALA A 90 -11.58 -1.91 9.43
N ARG A 91 -10.74 -1.43 8.51
CA ARG A 91 -11.20 -0.89 7.23
C ARG A 91 -11.86 -1.94 6.34
N GLN A 92 -11.30 -3.14 6.18
CA GLN A 92 -11.93 -4.18 5.35
C GLN A 92 -13.29 -4.64 5.91
N LEU A 93 -13.46 -4.55 7.23
CA LEU A 93 -14.69 -4.94 7.92
C LEU A 93 -15.65 -3.76 8.19
N GLY A 94 -15.31 -2.52 7.82
CA GLY A 94 -16.12 -1.33 8.11
C GLY A 94 -16.35 -1.10 9.61
N ARG A 95 -15.33 -1.35 10.44
CA ARG A 95 -15.42 -1.29 11.92
C ARG A 95 -14.78 -0.04 12.51
N VAL A 96 -15.07 0.17 13.79
CA VAL A 96 -14.35 1.15 14.64
C VAL A 96 -12.84 0.91 14.51
N GLY A 97 -12.10 1.97 14.20
CA GLY A 97 -10.67 1.90 13.87
C GLY A 97 -10.36 2.21 12.40
N ASP A 98 -11.36 2.15 11.51
CA ASP A 98 -11.21 2.60 10.13
C ASP A 98 -11.06 4.15 10.05
N PRO A 99 -9.95 4.69 9.53
CA PRO A 99 -9.77 6.14 9.35
C PRO A 99 -10.79 6.76 8.37
N LEU A 100 -11.35 5.95 7.46
CA LEU A 100 -12.37 6.39 6.50
C LEU A 100 -13.80 6.19 6.99
N LYS A 101 -13.98 5.70 8.23
CA LYS A 101 -15.28 5.58 8.91
C LYS A 101 -16.32 4.76 8.15
N GLY A 102 -15.88 3.75 7.38
CA GLY A 102 -16.75 2.90 6.58
C GLY A 102 -17.29 3.54 5.31
N HIS A 103 -16.83 4.74 4.94
CA HIS A 103 -17.28 5.44 3.73
C HIS A 103 -16.60 4.95 2.45
N GLU A 104 -15.60 4.06 2.56
CA GLU A 104 -15.00 3.42 1.40
C GLU A 104 -14.98 1.90 1.55
N VAL A 105 -15.07 1.20 0.42
CA VAL A 105 -15.15 -0.27 0.35
C VAL A 105 -13.89 -0.90 -0.24
N LEU A 106 -13.21 -0.28 -1.22
CA LEU A 106 -12.04 -0.87 -1.89
C LEU A 106 -10.70 -0.16 -1.62
N LEU A 107 -10.72 1.14 -1.37
CA LEU A 107 -9.55 1.99 -1.27
C LEU A 107 -9.23 2.33 0.17
N PHE A 108 -7.95 2.55 0.43
CA PHE A 108 -7.43 2.98 1.71
C PHE A 108 -6.72 4.33 1.56
N GLY A 109 -6.78 5.13 2.61
CA GLY A 109 -6.03 6.36 2.70
C GLY A 109 -6.00 6.86 4.14
N ASP A 110 -4.86 7.43 4.51
CA ASP A 110 -4.63 7.96 5.83
C ASP A 110 -3.42 8.91 5.79
N LYS A 111 -3.69 10.19 6.06
CA LYS A 111 -2.66 11.24 6.05
C LYS A 111 -1.55 10.99 7.06
N ARG A 112 -1.80 10.24 8.13
CA ARG A 112 -0.78 9.89 9.15
C ARG A 112 0.37 9.09 8.53
N TYR A 113 0.08 8.33 7.47
CA TYR A 113 1.02 7.51 6.72
C TYR A 113 1.33 8.09 5.33
N ARG A 114 0.87 9.32 5.05
CA ARG A 114 0.99 10.01 3.75
C ARG A 114 0.42 9.20 2.59
N ILE A 115 -0.70 8.51 2.85
CA ILE A 115 -1.43 7.74 1.85
C ILE A 115 -2.65 8.55 1.46
N VAL A 116 -2.71 8.97 0.20
CA VAL A 116 -3.90 9.63 -0.33
C VAL A 116 -4.99 8.59 -0.51
N THR A 117 -6.20 8.89 -0.05
CA THR A 117 -7.37 8.09 -0.39
C THR A 117 -7.61 8.22 -1.89
N GLY A 118 -7.27 7.16 -2.64
CA GLY A 118 -7.45 7.15 -4.08
C GLY A 118 -8.92 7.40 -4.49
N PRO A 119 -9.17 7.96 -5.68
CA PRO A 119 -10.50 7.97 -6.28
C PRO A 119 -10.88 6.56 -6.77
N GLY A 120 -12.16 6.20 -6.64
CA GLY A 120 -12.72 4.93 -7.12
C GLY A 120 -12.46 4.63 -8.61
N PRO A 121 -12.63 5.60 -9.53
CA PRO A 121 -12.35 5.41 -10.94
C PRO A 121 -10.88 5.07 -11.22
N VAL A 122 -10.67 4.05 -12.05
CA VAL A 122 -9.33 3.63 -12.49
C VAL A 122 -8.58 4.80 -13.14
N ALA A 123 -7.28 4.89 -12.86
CA ALA A 123 -6.36 5.93 -13.36
C ALA A 123 -6.64 7.38 -12.89
N ALA A 124 -7.74 7.67 -12.21
CA ALA A 124 -8.05 9.04 -11.77
C ALA A 124 -7.06 9.58 -10.71
N HIS A 125 -6.33 8.72 -10.02
CA HIS A 125 -5.24 9.11 -9.10
C HIS A 125 -4.02 9.69 -9.83
N ILE A 126 -3.79 9.33 -11.10
CA ILE A 126 -2.60 9.73 -11.87
C ILE A 126 -2.52 11.25 -12.05
N PRO A 127 -3.54 11.95 -12.62
CA PRO A 127 -3.47 13.40 -12.75
C PRO A 127 -3.42 14.12 -11.40
N VAL A 128 -4.03 13.55 -10.36
CA VAL A 128 -3.96 14.10 -9.00
C VAL A 128 -2.53 14.01 -8.45
N ALA A 129 -1.85 12.88 -8.64
CA ALA A 129 -0.45 12.71 -8.25
C ALA A 129 0.48 13.69 -9.00
N VAL A 130 0.25 13.90 -10.30
CA VAL A 130 0.99 14.89 -11.10
C VAL A 130 0.78 16.31 -10.55
N GLY A 131 -0.47 16.69 -10.27
CA GLY A 131 -0.80 17.99 -9.69
C GLY A 131 -0.16 18.17 -8.30
N PHE A 132 -0.15 17.12 -7.48
CA PHE A 132 0.48 17.13 -6.17
C PHE A 132 2.00 17.35 -6.27
N GLY A 133 2.67 16.59 -7.14
CA GLY A 133 4.11 16.75 -7.37
C GLY A 133 4.46 18.13 -7.93
N TYR A 134 3.64 18.67 -8.83
CA TYR A 134 3.81 20.04 -9.32
C TYR A 134 3.69 21.08 -8.20
N ALA A 135 2.71 20.91 -7.31
CA ALA A 135 2.54 21.80 -6.16
C ALA A 135 3.72 21.72 -5.18
N ALA A 136 4.20 20.51 -4.87
CA ALA A 136 5.38 20.28 -4.03
C ALA A 136 6.60 21.01 -4.61
N ARG A 137 6.87 20.84 -5.91
CA ARG A 137 7.94 21.56 -6.61
C ARG A 137 7.79 23.08 -6.52
N ARG A 138 6.57 23.62 -6.69
CA ARG A 138 6.33 25.08 -6.59
C ARG A 138 6.55 25.64 -5.19
N LYS A 139 6.42 24.81 -4.17
CA LYS A 139 6.68 25.18 -2.76
C LYS A 139 8.14 25.00 -2.37
N GLY A 140 8.97 24.42 -3.23
CA GLY A 140 10.36 24.07 -2.90
C GLY A 140 10.44 22.90 -1.92
N GLU A 141 9.46 22.00 -1.92
CA GLU A 141 9.55 20.71 -1.25
C GLU A 141 10.53 19.82 -2.05
N ASP A 142 11.33 19.02 -1.34
CA ASP A 142 12.28 18.05 -1.90
C ASP A 142 11.56 16.80 -2.41
#